data_AF-A0A1G8QPN2-F1
#
_entry.id   AF-A0A1G8QPN2-F1
#
_cell.length_a   1.000
_cell.length_b   1.000
_cell.length_c   1.000
_cell.angle_alpha   90.00
_cell.angle_beta   90.00
_cell.angle_gamma   90.00
#
_symmetry.space_group_name_H-M   'P 1'
#
loop_
_entity.id
_entity.type
_entity.pdbx_description
1 polymer ?
#
loop_
_entity_poly.entity_id
_entity_poly.type
_entity_poly.pdbx_seq_one_letter_code
_entity_poly.pdbx_strand_id
1 'polypeptide(L)' 'MQPQETDEEERLQLYEEVEQIIVDEAPTIYTLHTDYVVGVADSVEGFVQQPSGLFLLEDVQITEAAEDGGY' A
#
# COMPACT_ATOMS: atom_id res chain seq x y z
N MET A 1 -15.99 -6.79 -8.51
CA MET A 1 -16.86 -7.68 -7.71
C MET A 1 -16.51 -7.44 -6.26
N GLN A 2 -17.47 -7.11 -5.41
CA GLN A 2 -17.22 -7.13 -3.96
C GLN A 2 -17.39 -8.58 -3.48
N PRO A 3 -16.61 -9.05 -2.48
CA PRO A 3 -16.82 -10.39 -1.94
C PRO A 3 -18.23 -10.49 -1.39
N GLN A 4 -18.96 -11.55 -1.78
CA GLN A 4 -20.33 -11.77 -1.31
C GLN A 4 -20.36 -12.35 0.11
N GLU A 5 -19.27 -13.00 0.55
CA GLU A 5 -19.16 -13.57 1.89
C GLU A 5 -18.86 -12.51 2.95
N THR A 6 -19.71 -12.48 3.97
CA THR A 6 -19.68 -11.53 5.08
C THR A 6 -18.88 -12.03 6.27
N ASP A 7 -18.83 -13.35 6.48
CA ASP A 7 -18.01 -13.96 7.52
C ASP A 7 -16.52 -13.89 7.12
N GLU A 8 -15.70 -13.42 8.04
CA GLU A 8 -14.28 -13.18 7.76
C GLU A 8 -13.46 -14.48 7.67
N GLU A 9 -13.80 -15.46 8.51
CA GLU A 9 -13.08 -16.74 8.55
C GLU A 9 -13.42 -17.59 7.33
N GLU A 10 -14.70 -17.66 6.97
CA GLU A 10 -15.15 -18.35 5.76
C GLU A 10 -14.57 -17.68 4.51
N ARG A 11 -14.55 -16.34 4.45
CA ARG A 11 -13.94 -15.62 3.32
C ARG A 11 -12.43 -15.88 3.21
N LEU A 12 -11.71 -16.00 4.33
CA LEU A 12 -10.28 -16.31 4.31
C LEU A 12 -10.02 -17.70 3.74
N GLN A 13 -10.78 -18.71 4.17
CA GLN A 13 -10.69 -20.08 3.66
C GLN A 13 -10.93 -20.14 2.14
N LEU A 14 -11.92 -19.39 1.66
CA LEU A 14 -12.20 -19.28 0.22
C LEU A 14 -11.03 -18.65 -0.56
N TYR A 15 -10.36 -17.63 -0.01
CA TYR A 15 -9.18 -17.05 -0.66
C TYR A 15 -8.01 -18.04 -0.70
N GLU A 16 -7.76 -18.79 0.38
CA GLU A 16 -6.73 -19.83 0.40
C GLU A 16 -6.97 -20.90 -0.68
N GLU A 17 -8.21 -21.37 -0.83
CA GLU A 17 -8.57 -22.34 -1.88
C GLU A 17 -8.31 -21.78 -3.29
N VAL A 18 -8.72 -20.54 -3.54
CA VAL A 18 -8.50 -19.86 -4.83
C VAL A 18 -7.02 -19.66 -5.12
N GLU A 19 -6.22 -19.26 -4.12
CA GLU A 19 -4.77 -19.10 -4.28
C GLU A 19 -4.09 -20.42 -4.66
N GLN A 20 -4.50 -21.55 -4.08
CA GLN A 20 -3.97 -22.87 -4.46
C GLN A 20 -4.31 -23.23 -5.91
N ILE A 21 -5.55 -22.98 -6.36
CA ILE A 21 -5.95 -23.21 -7.75
C ILE A 21 -5.07 -22.38 -8.71
N ILE A 22 -4.83 -21.11 -8.39
CA ILE A 22 -3.97 -20.24 -9.19
C ILE A 22 -2.53 -20.78 -9.26
N VAL A 23 -1.99 -21.31 -8.15
CA VAL A 23 -0.66 -21.93 -8.13
C VAL A 23 -0.62 -23.18 -9.00
N ASP A 24 -1.61 -24.06 -8.88
CA ASP A 24 -1.68 -25.34 -9.59
C ASP A 24 -1.89 -25.17 -11.11
N GLU A 25 -2.75 -24.22 -11.51
CA GLU A 25 -3.01 -23.94 -12.92
C GLU A 25 -1.92 -23.09 -13.58
N ALA A 26 -1.11 -22.40 -12.78
CA ALA A 26 -0.03 -21.51 -13.20
C ALA A 26 -0.41 -20.56 -14.37
N PRO A 27 -1.54 -19.83 -14.31
CA PRO A 27 -1.99 -18.96 -15.40
C PRO A 27 -1.08 -17.74 -15.59
N THR A 28 -0.28 -17.39 -14.59
CA THR A 28 0.62 -16.24 -14.58
C THR A 28 1.81 -16.52 -13.67
N ILE A 29 2.98 -15.97 -14.00
CA ILE A 29 4.19 -16.05 -13.18
C ILE A 29 4.30 -14.78 -12.33
N TYR A 30 4.07 -14.91 -11.03
CA TYR A 30 4.26 -13.81 -10.06
C TYR A 30 5.75 -13.64 -9.76
N THR A 31 6.35 -12.52 -10.17
CA THR A 31 7.81 -12.35 -10.14
C THR A 31 8.29 -11.36 -9.10
N LEU A 32 7.47 -10.38 -8.73
CA LEU A 32 7.90 -9.27 -7.90
C LEU A 32 6.73 -8.64 -7.14
N HIS A 33 6.97 -8.40 -5.86
CA HIS A 33 6.20 -7.50 -5.02
C HIS A 33 7.16 -6.40 -4.58
N THR A 34 6.91 -5.16 -4.98
CA THR A 34 7.84 -4.05 -4.72
C THR A 34 7.53 -3.37 -3.40
N ASP A 35 8.57 -3.01 -2.67
CA ASP A 35 8.45 -2.07 -1.56
C ASP A 35 8.11 -0.68 -2.10
N TYR A 36 7.15 -0.03 -1.45
CA TYR A 36 6.92 1.39 -1.69
C TYR A 36 7.91 2.17 -0.84
N VAL A 37 8.81 2.89 -1.50
CA VAL A 37 9.82 3.73 -0.84
C VAL A 37 9.57 5.18 -1.23
N VAL A 38 9.42 6.06 -0.23
CA VAL A 38 9.16 7.49 -0.45
C VAL A 38 10.18 8.30 0.33
N GLY A 39 10.87 9.21 -0.36
CA GLY A 39 11.71 10.22 0.28
C GLY A 39 10.84 11.38 0.76
N VAL A 40 10.99 11.75 2.03
CA VAL A 40 10.26 12.86 2.66
C VAL A 40 11.29 13.86 3.16
N ALA A 41 11.13 15.13 2.80
CA ALA A 41 12.02 16.18 3.28
C ALA A 41 11.79 16.43 4.78
N ASP A 42 12.84 16.81 5.51
CA ASP A 42 12.76 17.05 6.97
C ASP A 42 11.77 18.17 7.34
N SER A 43 11.48 19.09 6.41
CA SER A 43 10.50 20.17 6.59
C SER A 43 9.05 19.73 6.40
N VAL A 44 8.79 18.48 6.02
CA VAL A 44 7.44 17.94 5.78
C VAL A 44 6.94 17.25 7.03
N GLU A 45 5.82 17.74 7.55
CA GLU A 45 5.12 17.14 8.68
C GLU A 45 3.75 16.59 8.25
N GLY A 46 3.27 15.56 8.95
CA GLY A 46 1.95 14.95 8.71
C GLY A 46 1.88 13.97 7.56
N PHE A 47 2.98 13.71 6.83
CA PHE A 47 2.98 12.72 5.76
C PHE A 47 2.95 11.29 6.31
N VAL A 48 1.97 10.50 5.84
CA VAL A 48 1.85 9.07 6.14
C VAL A 48 1.76 8.29 4.84
N GLN A 49 2.65 7.33 4.68
CA GLN A 49 2.63 6.42 3.55
C GLN A 49 1.45 5.44 3.67
N GLN A 50 0.51 5.50 2.72
CA GLN A 50 -0.64 4.60 2.69
C GLN A 50 -0.28 3.26 2.00
N PRO A 51 -0.80 2.11 2.48
CA PRO A 51 -0.62 0.82 1.83
C PRO A 51 -1.15 0.76 0.39
N SER A 52 -2.11 1.64 0.07
CA SER A 52 -2.67 1.77 -1.28
C SER A 52 -1.68 2.40 -2.28
N GLY A 53 -0.57 2.96 -1.82
CA GLY A 53 0.38 3.73 -2.64
C GLY A 53 -0.10 5.15 -2.97
N LEU A 54 -1.29 5.55 -2.52
CA LEU A 54 -1.81 6.91 -2.70
C LEU A 54 -1.23 7.87 -1.66
N PHE A 55 -0.92 9.10 -2.08
CA PHE A 55 -0.50 10.15 -1.17
C PHE A 55 -1.71 10.99 -0.77
N LEU A 56 -2.12 10.85 0.50
CA LEU A 56 -3.13 11.71 1.10
C LEU A 56 -2.41 12.90 1.73
N LEU A 57 -2.65 14.10 1.20
CA LEU A 57 -1.94 15.31 1.57
C LEU A 57 -2.80 16.29 2.37
N GLU A 58 -4.02 15.90 2.75
CA GLU A 58 -4.98 16.77 3.44
C GLU A 58 -4.47 17.30 4.78
N ASP A 59 -3.68 16.50 5.50
CA ASP A 59 -3.08 16.85 6.79
C ASP A 59 -1.59 17.20 6.70
N VAL A 60 -1.03 17.28 5.48
CA VAL A 60 0.40 17.50 5.26
C VAL A 60 0.74 18.99 5.28
N GLN A 61 1.81 19.36 5.98
CA GLN A 61 2.25 20.75 6.14
C GLN A 61 3.77 20.88 5.90
N ILE A 62 4.19 22.08 5.50
CA ILE A 62 5.59 22.46 5.37
C ILE A 62 5.93 23.42 6.51
N THR A 63 6.94 23.10 7.31
CA THR A 63 7.39 23.95 8.42
C THR A 63 8.58 24.83 8.02
N GLU A 64 8.81 25.94 8.75
CA GLU A 64 9.87 26.93 8.49
C GLU A 64 11.31 26.37 8.52
N ALA A 65 11.51 25.10 8.93
CA ALA A 65 12.75 24.37 8.63
C ALA A 65 13.08 24.33 7.12
N ALA A 66 12.10 24.65 6.26
CA ALA A 66 12.27 24.82 4.82
C ALA A 66 13.09 26.06 4.38
N GLU A 67 13.34 27.06 5.25
CA GLU A 67 14.03 28.30 4.86
C GLU A 67 15.54 28.37 5.18
N ASP A 68 16.11 27.42 5.92
CA ASP A 68 17.57 27.40 6.26
C ASP A 68 18.43 26.54 5.30
N GLY A 69 17.80 25.99 4.25
CA GLY A 69 18.47 25.23 3.19
C GLY A 69 19.03 26.14 2.11
N GLY A 70 20.08 26.91 2.44
CA GLY A 70 20.77 27.78 1.49
C GLY A 70 21.26 27.06 0.22
N TYR A 71 21.07 27.74 -0.91
CA TYR A 71 21.94 27.65 -2.09
C TYR A 71 22.66 28.98 -2.26
#